data_AF-A0A369QCI0-F1
#
_entry.id   AF-A0A369QCI0-F1
#
_cell.length_a   1.000
_cell.length_b   1.000
_cell.length_c   1.000
_cell.angle_alpha   90.00
_cell.angle_beta   90.00
_cell.angle_gamma   90.00
#
_symmetry.space_group_name_H-M   'P 1'
#
loop_
_entity.id
_entity.type
_entity.pdbx_description
1 polymer ?
#
loop_
_entity_poly.entity_id
_entity_poly.type
_entity_poly.pdbx_seq_one_letter_code
_entity_poly.pdbx_strand_id
1 'polypeptide(L)'
;MGKRGRKKVQYVERSKEELLESLVRQIANMRRSALAFDNGAMEEAERLASSVYILCADGSQQKSLLRVLNMRSRERFPDTGYRSKGMKIAFGPPLLCLWKEDGKLSYKPPLEGFRTCEFLRFGKWWEQSVFTNEHGRAISRRELTFYIRSTDGGAHVDKAHANTEYHDFSKNGGHVTWSEDKKFYSQLSVPQQNTHWQTMRQITWELDYVIKRLGL
;
A
#
# COMPACT_ATOMS: atom_id res chain seq x y z
N MET A 1 29.34 -44.44 -3.26
CA MET A 1 28.27 -43.43 -3.08
C MET A 1 28.78 -42.08 -3.59
N GLY A 2 28.40 -41.69 -4.81
CA GLY A 2 28.90 -40.46 -5.46
C GLY A 2 28.19 -39.21 -4.95
N LYS A 3 28.96 -38.24 -4.43
CA LYS A 3 28.46 -36.91 -4.08
C LYS A 3 28.08 -36.17 -5.38
N ARG A 4 26.78 -36.02 -5.65
CA ARG A 4 26.28 -35.13 -6.72
C ARG A 4 26.66 -33.69 -6.37
N GLY A 5 27.69 -33.15 -7.01
CA GLY A 5 28.03 -31.73 -6.92
C GLY A 5 26.89 -30.88 -7.47
N ARG A 6 26.37 -29.94 -6.67
CA ARG A 6 25.41 -28.93 -7.13
C ARG A 6 26.07 -28.12 -8.25
N LYS A 7 25.53 -28.18 -9.47
CA LYS A 7 25.95 -27.30 -10.57
C LYS A 7 25.79 -25.85 -10.11
N LYS A 8 26.85 -25.07 -10.22
CA LYS A 8 26.85 -23.63 -9.93
C LYS A 8 26.00 -22.95 -11.00
N VAL A 9 24.90 -22.32 -10.60
CA VAL A 9 24.06 -21.54 -11.52
C VAL A 9 24.84 -20.29 -11.92
N GLN A 10 25.04 -20.08 -13.21
CA GLN A 10 25.63 -18.86 -13.76
C GLN A 10 24.52 -17.81 -13.90
N TYR A 11 24.70 -16.65 -13.27
CA TYR A 11 23.78 -15.53 -13.37
C TYR A 11 24.28 -14.57 -14.45
N VAL A 12 23.37 -14.10 -15.30
CA VAL A 12 23.64 -13.06 -16.30
C VAL A 12 23.05 -11.75 -15.80
N GLU A 13 23.82 -10.67 -15.89
CA GLU A 13 23.34 -9.33 -15.53
C GLU A 13 22.37 -8.82 -16.62
N ARG A 14 21.23 -8.28 -16.19
CA ARG A 14 20.23 -7.74 -17.12
C ARG A 14 20.70 -6.42 -17.70
N SER A 15 20.43 -6.20 -18.98
CA SER A 15 20.68 -4.90 -19.60
C SER A 15 19.73 -3.84 -19.05
N LYS A 16 20.06 -2.56 -19.30
CA LYS A 16 19.19 -1.45 -18.93
C LYS A 16 17.86 -1.52 -19.67
N GLU A 17 17.87 -1.94 -20.93
CA GLU A 17 16.70 -2.10 -21.79
C GLU A 17 15.77 -3.18 -21.24
N GLU A 18 16.30 -4.35 -20.85
CA GLU A 18 15.53 -5.42 -20.23
C GLU A 18 14.89 -4.99 -18.89
N LEU A 19 15.61 -4.17 -18.11
CA LEU A 19 15.09 -3.60 -16.86
C LEU A 19 13.96 -2.60 -17.13
N LEU A 20 14.06 -1.78 -18.18
CA LEU A 20 13.02 -0.86 -18.60
C LEU A 20 11.78 -1.59 -19.13
N GLU A 21 11.96 -2.63 -19.95
CA GLU A 21 10.85 -3.49 -20.39
C GLU A 21 10.14 -4.16 -19.22
N SER A 22 10.92 -4.65 -18.24
CA SER A 22 10.37 -5.19 -17.00
C SER A 22 9.61 -4.12 -16.23
N LEU A 23 10.12 -2.89 -16.14
CA LEU A 23 9.44 -1.77 -15.48
C LEU A 23 8.10 -1.47 -16.16
N VAL A 24 8.08 -1.27 -17.47
CA VAL A 24 6.87 -0.99 -18.25
C VAL A 24 5.83 -2.09 -18.05
N ARG A 25 6.26 -3.35 -18.05
CA ARG A 25 5.37 -4.50 -17.82
C ARG A 25 4.76 -4.49 -16.41
N GLN A 26 5.56 -4.19 -15.38
CA GLN A 26 5.07 -4.10 -14.00
C GLN A 26 4.10 -2.92 -13.82
N ILE A 27 4.37 -1.78 -14.45
CA ILE A 27 3.47 -0.62 -14.47
C ILE A 27 2.14 -0.98 -15.15
N ALA A 28 2.19 -1.62 -16.31
CA ALA A 28 0.99 -2.04 -17.03
C ALA A 28 0.15 -3.05 -16.23
N ASN A 29 0.79 -3.98 -15.52
CA ASN A 29 0.09 -4.92 -14.62
C ASN A 29 -0.58 -4.16 -13.47
N MET A 30 0.17 -3.28 -12.80
CA MET A 30 -0.33 -2.47 -11.68
C MET A 30 -1.54 -1.63 -12.09
N ARG A 31 -1.47 -0.95 -13.24
CA ARG A 31 -2.58 -0.11 -13.76
C ARG A 31 -3.82 -0.93 -14.12
N ARG A 32 -3.66 -2.13 -14.66
CA ARG A 32 -4.79 -3.04 -14.95
C ARG A 32 -5.46 -3.53 -13.67
N SER A 33 -4.68 -3.91 -12.67
CA SER A 33 -5.19 -4.29 -11.34
C SER A 33 -5.89 -3.11 -10.65
N ALA A 34 -5.35 -1.90 -10.78
CA ALA A 34 -5.99 -0.69 -10.26
C ALA A 34 -7.35 -0.43 -10.90
N LEU A 35 -7.45 -0.55 -12.23
CA LEU A 35 -8.72 -0.42 -12.95
C LEU A 35 -9.73 -1.49 -12.55
N ALA A 36 -9.30 -2.75 -12.41
CA ALA A 36 -10.17 -3.83 -11.97
C ALA A 36 -10.68 -3.61 -10.53
N PHE A 37 -9.80 -3.16 -9.63
CA PHE A 37 -10.16 -2.76 -8.28
C PHE A 37 -11.23 -1.65 -8.29
N ASP A 38 -11.02 -0.60 -9.08
CA ASP A 38 -11.95 0.53 -9.19
C ASP A 38 -13.32 0.10 -9.76
N ASN A 39 -13.35 -0.99 -10.55
CA ASN A 39 -14.57 -1.61 -11.07
C ASN A 39 -15.21 -2.65 -10.11
N GLY A 40 -14.70 -2.78 -8.88
CA GLY A 40 -15.29 -3.59 -7.83
C GLY A 40 -14.56 -4.90 -7.49
N ALA A 41 -13.51 -5.27 -8.22
CA ALA A 41 -12.67 -6.43 -7.92
C ALA A 41 -11.66 -6.12 -6.80
N MET A 42 -12.14 -5.96 -5.56
CA MET A 42 -11.33 -5.48 -4.44
C MET A 42 -10.13 -6.37 -4.11
N GLU A 43 -10.21 -7.66 -4.39
CA GLU A 43 -9.13 -8.65 -4.25
C GLU A 43 -7.89 -8.30 -5.08
N GLU A 44 -8.03 -7.48 -6.13
CA GLU A 44 -6.89 -6.98 -6.90
C GLU A 44 -5.93 -6.13 -6.06
N ALA A 45 -6.32 -5.71 -4.85
CA ALA A 45 -5.40 -5.14 -3.86
C ALA A 45 -4.19 -6.04 -3.57
N GLU A 46 -4.33 -7.36 -3.65
CA GLU A 46 -3.22 -8.30 -3.49
C GLU A 46 -2.20 -8.17 -4.62
N ARG A 47 -2.69 -8.06 -5.86
CA ARG A 47 -1.85 -7.89 -7.06
C ARG A 47 -1.23 -6.50 -7.11
N LEU A 48 -1.96 -5.50 -6.62
CA LEU A 48 -1.43 -4.15 -6.39
C LEU A 48 -0.28 -4.18 -5.38
N ALA A 49 -0.45 -4.82 -4.23
CA ALA A 49 0.61 -4.95 -3.23
C ALA A 49 1.85 -5.66 -3.80
N SER A 50 1.68 -6.73 -4.57
CA SER A 50 2.78 -7.41 -5.25
C SER A 50 3.49 -6.50 -6.26
N SER A 51 2.75 -5.73 -7.05
CA SER A 51 3.33 -4.81 -8.04
C SER A 51 4.10 -3.67 -7.35
N VAL A 52 3.51 -3.04 -6.33
CA VAL A 52 4.16 -2.00 -5.51
C VAL A 52 5.39 -2.56 -4.83
N TYR A 53 5.36 -3.79 -4.30
CA TYR A 53 6.54 -4.42 -3.71
C TYR A 53 7.69 -4.57 -4.72
N ILE A 54 7.42 -5.03 -5.95
CA ILE A 54 8.46 -5.17 -6.99
C ILE A 54 9.06 -3.80 -7.37
N LEU A 55 8.24 -2.75 -7.40
CA LEU A 55 8.66 -1.39 -7.75
C LEU A 55 9.36 -0.67 -6.58
N CYS A 56 8.96 -0.94 -5.33
CA CYS A 56 9.27 -0.11 -4.16
C CYS A 56 9.91 -0.86 -2.98
N ALA A 57 10.06 -2.18 -2.98
CA ALA A 57 10.77 -2.90 -1.93
C ALA A 57 12.15 -3.39 -2.43
N ASP A 58 13.16 -3.22 -1.58
CA ASP A 58 14.42 -3.96 -1.74
C ASP A 58 14.36 -5.19 -0.83
N GLY A 59 14.70 -6.37 -1.37
CA GLY A 59 14.93 -7.58 -0.59
C GLY A 59 16.40 -7.71 -0.19
N SER A 60 16.72 -8.77 0.56
CA SER A 60 18.10 -9.11 0.94
C SER A 60 19.01 -9.35 -0.27
N GLN A 61 18.46 -9.90 -1.35
CA GLN A 61 19.19 -10.23 -2.58
C GLN A 61 18.68 -9.51 -3.83
N GLN A 62 17.58 -8.77 -3.73
CA GLN A 62 16.91 -8.17 -4.89
C GLN A 62 16.76 -6.66 -4.67
N LYS A 63 17.12 -5.86 -5.68
CA LYS A 63 16.86 -4.43 -5.69
C LYS A 63 15.60 -4.17 -6.50
N SER A 64 14.75 -3.26 -6.05
CA SER A 64 13.60 -2.85 -6.84
C SER A 64 13.98 -2.21 -8.17
N LEU A 65 13.04 -2.21 -9.12
CA LEU A 65 13.21 -1.57 -10.41
C LEU A 65 13.45 -0.05 -10.26
N LEU A 66 12.71 0.65 -9.39
CA LEU A 66 12.89 2.09 -9.20
C LEU A 66 14.25 2.44 -8.56
N ARG A 67 14.84 1.54 -7.77
CA ARG A 67 16.20 1.75 -7.25
C ARG A 67 17.25 1.51 -8.32
N VAL A 68 17.16 0.40 -9.04
CA VAL A 68 18.14 0.04 -10.09
C VAL A 68 18.15 1.09 -11.20
N LEU A 69 17.01 1.69 -11.52
CA LEU A 69 16.87 2.78 -12.50
C LEU A 69 17.09 4.18 -11.90
N ASN A 70 17.52 4.29 -10.63
CA ASN A 70 17.81 5.54 -9.93
C ASN A 70 16.64 6.54 -9.88
N MET A 71 15.40 6.06 -9.88
CA MET A 71 14.18 6.88 -9.86
C MET A 71 13.76 7.29 -8.44
N ARG A 72 14.03 6.44 -7.43
CA ARG A 72 13.66 6.74 -6.02
C ARG A 72 14.37 7.95 -5.42
N SER A 73 15.60 8.21 -5.84
CA SER A 73 16.45 9.28 -5.29
C SER A 73 16.17 10.65 -5.92
N ARG A 74 15.60 10.65 -7.13
CA ARG A 74 15.34 11.86 -7.92
C ARG A 74 13.95 12.42 -7.67
N GLU A 75 12.98 11.54 -7.42
CA GLU A 75 11.58 11.93 -7.29
C GLU A 75 11.12 12.17 -5.85
N ARG A 76 10.06 12.96 -5.75
CA ARG A 76 9.27 13.09 -4.52
C ARG A 76 7.89 12.48 -4.71
N PHE A 77 7.45 11.79 -3.69
CA PHE A 77 6.21 11.03 -3.68
C PHE A 77 5.14 11.82 -2.93
N PRO A 78 3.91 11.90 -3.46
CA PRO A 78 2.82 12.56 -2.75
C PRO A 78 2.45 11.73 -1.52
N ASP A 79 2.42 12.35 -0.35
CA ASP A 79 1.69 11.85 0.81
C ASP A 79 0.33 12.54 0.83
N THR A 80 -0.69 11.76 0.48
CA THR A 80 -2.08 12.21 0.47
C THR A 80 -2.77 12.04 1.81
N GLY A 81 -2.07 11.53 2.83
CA GLY A 81 -2.70 11.22 4.09
C GLY A 81 -3.02 12.43 4.95
N TYR A 82 -4.24 12.47 5.47
CA TYR A 82 -4.66 13.47 6.42
C TYR A 82 -4.29 13.06 7.85
N ARG A 83 -3.38 13.81 8.48
CA ARG A 83 -2.94 13.62 9.87
C ARG A 83 -3.16 14.93 10.60
N SER A 84 -4.26 15.03 11.33
CA SER A 84 -4.56 16.26 12.07
C SER A 84 -3.50 16.50 13.15
N LYS A 85 -2.94 17.71 13.20
CA LYS A 85 -2.09 18.13 14.31
C LYS A 85 -3.00 18.69 15.40
N GLY A 86 -3.18 17.94 16.48
CA GLY A 86 -3.84 18.42 17.70
C GLY A 86 -5.37 18.32 17.73
N MET A 87 -6.02 17.58 16.81
CA MET A 87 -7.42 17.20 17.04
C MET A 87 -7.46 15.95 17.93
N LYS A 88 -8.37 15.95 18.91
CA LYS A 88 -8.75 14.75 19.67
C LYS A 88 -9.58 13.75 18.84
N ILE A 89 -9.64 13.99 17.53
CA ILE A 89 -10.42 13.22 16.57
C ILE A 89 -9.49 12.74 15.47
N ALA A 90 -9.24 11.44 15.44
CA ALA A 90 -8.66 10.77 14.28
C ALA A 90 -9.83 10.36 13.37
N PHE A 91 -9.72 10.53 12.05
CA PHE A 91 -10.72 10.06 11.10
C PHE A 91 -10.13 8.90 10.32
N GLY A 92 -10.36 7.67 10.77
CA GLY A 92 -9.98 6.44 10.09
C GLY A 92 -8.50 6.36 9.66
N PRO A 93 -8.18 5.45 8.73
CA PRO A 93 -6.86 5.38 8.12
C PRO A 93 -6.53 6.69 7.38
N PRO A 94 -5.36 7.32 7.58
CA PRO A 94 -5.04 8.63 7.01
C PRO A 94 -5.21 8.77 5.50
N LEU A 95 -5.10 7.67 4.75
CA LEU A 95 -5.17 7.66 3.28
C LEU A 95 -6.59 7.53 2.72
N LEU A 96 -7.60 7.39 3.56
CA LEU A 96 -8.98 7.17 3.13
C LEU A 96 -9.88 8.36 3.46
N CYS A 97 -10.97 8.50 2.72
CA CYS A 97 -12.04 9.43 3.02
C CYS A 97 -13.29 8.68 3.48
N LEU A 98 -14.06 9.28 4.38
CA LEU A 98 -15.38 8.79 4.73
C LEU A 98 -16.38 9.22 3.64
N TRP A 99 -17.08 8.26 3.07
CA TRP A 99 -18.08 8.41 2.03
C TRP A 99 -19.45 7.98 2.55
N LYS A 100 -20.51 8.72 2.20
CA LYS A 100 -21.90 8.37 2.53
C LYS A 100 -22.66 8.08 1.24
N GLU A 101 -23.22 6.88 1.14
CA GLU A 101 -23.98 6.41 -0.01
C GLU A 101 -25.18 5.60 0.51
N ASP A 102 -26.40 5.96 0.10
CA ASP A 102 -27.66 5.34 0.54
C ASP A 102 -27.80 5.20 2.06
N GLY A 103 -27.33 6.22 2.80
CA GLY A 103 -27.36 6.23 4.26
C GLY A 103 -26.30 5.36 4.94
N LYS A 104 -25.49 4.62 4.19
CA LYS A 104 -24.37 3.82 4.69
C LYS A 104 -23.07 4.61 4.59
N LEU A 105 -22.25 4.50 5.63
CA LEU A 105 -20.91 5.09 5.68
C LEU A 105 -19.88 4.05 5.24
N SER A 106 -18.91 4.47 4.44
CA SER A 106 -17.80 3.63 4.00
C SER A 106 -16.53 4.46 3.78
N TYR A 107 -15.37 3.89 4.07
CA TYR A 107 -14.07 4.40 3.68
C TYR A 107 -13.78 4.03 2.23
N LYS A 108 -13.38 5.03 1.44
CA LYS A 108 -12.96 4.87 0.05
C LYS A 108 -11.62 5.59 -0.19
N PRO A 109 -10.78 5.11 -1.12
CA PRO A 109 -9.60 5.83 -1.57
C PRO A 109 -10.10 7.03 -2.39
N PRO A 110 -9.74 8.25 -2.02
CA PRO A 110 -10.20 9.43 -2.76
C PRO A 110 -9.42 9.65 -4.06
N LEU A 111 -8.32 8.92 -4.30
CA LEU A 111 -7.50 9.02 -5.51
C LEU A 111 -7.05 10.47 -5.75
N GLU A 112 -7.52 11.08 -6.84
CA GLU A 112 -7.23 12.47 -7.23
C GLU A 112 -7.98 13.52 -6.38
N GLY A 113 -8.95 13.10 -5.55
CA GLY A 113 -9.84 13.99 -4.79
C GLY A 113 -9.22 14.70 -3.59
N PHE A 114 -7.94 14.50 -3.27
CA PHE A 114 -7.27 15.20 -2.17
C PHE A 114 -6.80 16.61 -2.56
N ARG A 115 -7.12 17.59 -1.71
CA ARG A 115 -6.76 19.01 -1.92
C ARG A 115 -5.37 19.40 -1.39
N THR A 116 -4.73 18.58 -0.57
CA THR A 116 -3.39 18.85 -0.02
C THR A 116 -2.53 17.59 -0.02
N CYS A 117 -1.34 17.67 -0.62
CA CYS A 117 -0.34 16.61 -0.54
C CYS A 117 1.02 17.21 -0.14
N GLU A 118 1.71 16.59 0.82
CA GLU A 118 3.13 16.88 1.06
C GLU A 118 3.95 16.01 0.11
N PHE A 119 4.95 16.57 -0.56
CA PHE A 119 5.87 15.80 -1.41
C PHE A 119 7.09 15.34 -0.63
N LEU A 120 7.15 14.05 -0.34
CA LEU A 120 8.15 13.42 0.52
C LEU A 120 9.26 12.75 -0.29
N ARG A 121 10.46 12.67 0.27
CA ARG A 121 11.50 11.74 -0.25
C ARG A 121 11.01 10.30 -0.08
N PHE A 122 11.39 9.42 -1.02
CA PHE A 122 10.94 8.02 -1.04
C PHE A 122 10.99 7.33 0.33
N GLY A 123 12.13 7.38 1.03
CA GLY A 123 12.23 6.72 2.35
C GLY A 123 11.23 7.26 3.38
N LYS A 124 11.01 8.57 3.43
CA LYS A 124 10.02 9.17 4.35
C LYS A 124 8.60 8.77 3.94
N TRP A 125 8.27 8.81 2.65
CA TRP A 125 6.96 8.36 2.11
C TRP A 125 6.68 6.89 2.41
N TRP A 126 7.66 6.02 2.17
CA TRP A 126 7.54 4.58 2.30
C TRP A 126 7.35 4.13 3.75
N GLU A 127 7.99 4.82 4.69
CA GLU A 127 7.89 4.54 6.12
C GLU A 127 6.78 5.35 6.82
N GLN A 128 6.05 6.24 6.12
CA GLN A 128 4.92 6.96 6.73
C GLN A 128 3.81 5.98 7.13
N SER A 129 3.31 6.13 8.36
CA SER A 129 2.17 5.37 8.90
C SER A 129 0.91 5.62 8.09
N VAL A 130 0.20 4.55 7.74
CA VAL A 130 -1.11 4.53 7.06
C VAL A 130 -2.22 3.95 7.93
N PHE A 131 -1.87 3.50 9.13
CA PHE A 131 -2.80 3.05 10.15
C PHE A 131 -2.11 3.11 11.51
N THR A 132 -2.83 3.56 12.53
CA THR A 132 -2.39 3.48 13.92
C THR A 132 -3.56 2.99 14.75
N ASN A 133 -3.36 1.92 15.51
CA ASN A 133 -4.41 1.38 16.38
C ASN A 133 -4.51 2.15 17.71
N GLU A 134 -5.49 1.77 18.53
CA GLU A 134 -5.75 2.39 19.84
C GLU A 134 -4.60 2.26 20.84
N HIS A 135 -3.70 1.29 20.64
CA HIS A 135 -2.50 1.10 21.45
C HIS A 135 -1.29 1.90 20.95
N GLY A 136 -1.47 2.75 19.93
CA GLY A 136 -0.41 3.58 19.35
C GLY A 136 0.54 2.80 18.44
N ARG A 137 0.24 1.54 18.10
CA ARG A 137 1.04 0.77 17.15
C ARG A 137 0.64 1.13 15.74
N ALA A 138 1.63 1.35 14.89
CA ALA A 138 1.44 1.86 13.54
C ALA A 138 1.87 0.86 12.47
N ILE A 139 1.23 0.94 11.30
CA ILE A 139 1.63 0.22 10.09
C ILE A 139 2.00 1.25 9.03
N SER A 140 3.20 1.15 8.47
CA SER A 140 3.68 1.96 7.35
C SER A 140 3.15 1.50 5.98
N ARG A 141 3.29 2.32 4.93
CA ARG A 141 3.04 1.88 3.53
C ARG A 141 3.85 0.62 3.19
N ARG A 142 5.11 0.60 3.64
CA ARG A 142 6.02 -0.55 3.48
C ARG A 142 5.47 -1.82 4.10
N GLU A 143 5.11 -1.76 5.38
CA GLU A 143 4.62 -2.92 6.13
C GLU A 143 3.28 -3.40 5.58
N LEU A 144 2.35 -2.48 5.29
CA LEU A 144 1.06 -2.82 4.68
C LEU A 144 1.25 -3.57 3.35
N THR A 145 2.10 -3.05 2.47
CA THR A 145 2.41 -3.68 1.19
C THR A 145 2.97 -5.09 1.40
N PHE A 146 3.85 -5.26 2.38
CA PHE A 146 4.42 -6.56 2.71
C PHE A 146 3.38 -7.54 3.26
N TYR A 147 2.51 -7.09 4.17
CA TYR A 147 1.48 -7.92 4.79
C TYR A 147 0.44 -8.40 3.78
N ILE A 148 -0.15 -7.50 2.99
CA ILE A 148 -1.14 -7.88 1.96
C ILE A 148 -0.52 -8.90 0.99
N ARG A 149 0.70 -8.63 0.52
CA ARG A 149 1.41 -9.56 -0.38
C ARG A 149 1.65 -10.94 0.25
N SER A 150 2.00 -11.00 1.53
CA SER A 150 2.51 -12.22 2.17
C SER A 150 1.44 -13.01 2.93
N THR A 151 0.29 -12.40 3.22
CA THR A 151 -0.73 -12.95 4.11
C THR A 151 -2.06 -13.17 3.39
N ASP A 152 -2.48 -12.26 2.50
CA ASP A 152 -3.82 -12.32 1.91
C ASP A 152 -3.90 -13.19 0.66
N GLY A 153 -2.76 -13.60 0.09
CA GLY A 153 -2.73 -14.43 -1.13
C GLY A 153 -1.94 -13.83 -2.30
N GLY A 154 -1.41 -12.60 -2.15
CA GLY A 154 -0.65 -11.93 -3.22
C GLY A 154 0.67 -12.61 -3.62
N ALA A 155 1.16 -13.56 -2.82
CA ALA A 155 2.32 -14.41 -3.12
C ALA A 155 2.26 -15.77 -2.38
N HIS A 156 1.89 -15.77 -1.09
CA HIS A 156 1.71 -16.95 -0.24
C HIS A 156 0.57 -16.68 0.77
N VAL A 157 -0.10 -17.74 1.25
CA VAL A 157 -1.04 -17.66 2.38
C VAL A 157 -0.42 -18.41 3.55
N ASP A 158 -0.02 -17.69 4.58
CA ASP A 158 0.58 -18.28 5.78
C ASP A 158 -0.38 -18.20 6.97
N LYS A 159 -0.67 -19.35 7.58
CA LYS A 159 -1.58 -19.48 8.73
C LYS A 159 -1.06 -18.80 10.00
N ALA A 160 0.23 -18.45 10.08
CA ALA A 160 0.87 -17.99 11.31
C ALA A 160 1.42 -16.54 11.28
N HIS A 161 1.30 -15.80 10.16
CA HIS A 161 2.07 -14.56 9.95
C HIS A 161 1.27 -13.25 9.89
N ALA A 162 -0.05 -13.26 10.14
CA ALA A 162 -0.77 -12.01 10.31
C ALA A 162 -0.33 -11.35 11.63
N ASN A 163 0.56 -10.36 11.54
CA ASN A 163 0.93 -9.57 12.71
C ASN A 163 -0.34 -8.94 13.32
N THR A 164 -0.38 -8.80 14.65
CA THR A 164 -1.58 -8.39 15.40
C THR A 164 -2.16 -7.07 14.90
N GLU A 165 -1.31 -6.11 14.53
CA GLU A 165 -1.70 -4.81 13.99
C GLU A 165 -2.32 -4.95 12.61
N TYR A 166 -1.77 -5.83 11.76
CA TYR A 166 -2.31 -6.06 10.42
C TYR A 166 -3.67 -6.75 10.47
N HIS A 167 -3.80 -7.76 11.34
CA HIS A 167 -5.08 -8.41 11.57
C HIS A 167 -6.12 -7.40 12.06
N ASP A 168 -5.75 -6.55 13.02
CA ASP A 168 -6.61 -5.46 13.50
C ASP A 168 -6.97 -4.49 12.38
N PHE A 169 -6.00 -4.06 11.57
CA PHE A 169 -6.28 -3.18 10.43
C PHE A 169 -7.21 -3.85 9.40
N SER A 170 -7.03 -5.14 9.13
CA SER A 170 -7.82 -5.89 8.16
C SER A 170 -9.28 -6.05 8.60
N LYS A 171 -9.51 -6.36 9.88
CA LYS A 171 -10.83 -6.64 10.44
C LYS A 171 -11.54 -5.40 10.98
N ASN A 172 -10.79 -4.49 11.60
CA ASN A 172 -11.30 -3.38 12.40
C ASN A 172 -10.82 -2.01 11.89
N GLY A 173 -10.05 -1.93 10.79
CA GLY A 173 -9.36 -0.71 10.34
C GLY A 173 -10.19 0.55 10.14
N GLY A 174 -11.53 0.42 10.06
CA GLY A 174 -12.45 1.55 10.03
C GLY A 174 -12.76 2.20 11.40
N HIS A 175 -12.37 1.56 12.52
CA HIS A 175 -12.80 1.95 13.88
C HIS A 175 -12.05 3.13 14.50
N VAL A 176 -10.99 3.64 13.88
CA VAL A 176 -10.24 4.75 14.49
C VAL A 176 -10.93 6.09 14.18
N THR A 177 -12.12 6.27 14.73
CA THR A 177 -12.72 7.58 14.95
C THR A 177 -12.61 7.96 16.42
N TRP A 178 -11.43 8.24 16.97
CA TRP A 178 -11.39 8.82 18.32
C TRP A 178 -12.18 10.15 18.32
N SER A 179 -12.89 10.47 19.38
CA SER A 179 -13.76 11.62 19.63
C SER A 179 -14.11 11.66 21.11
N GLU A 180 -14.31 12.83 21.70
CA GLU A 180 -14.80 12.89 23.09
C GLU A 180 -16.33 12.73 23.16
N ASP A 181 -17.02 12.86 22.02
CA ASP A 181 -18.48 12.76 21.92
C ASP A 181 -18.93 11.32 21.61
N LYS A 182 -19.21 10.56 22.68
CA LYS A 182 -19.72 9.18 22.64
C LYS A 182 -20.99 8.98 21.78
N LYS A 183 -21.78 10.02 21.50
CA LYS A 183 -23.01 9.90 20.68
C LYS A 183 -22.73 9.88 19.17
N PHE A 184 -21.63 10.50 18.73
CA PHE A 184 -21.19 10.47 17.34
C PHE A 184 -20.68 9.06 16.95
N TYR A 185 -20.02 8.36 17.88
CA TYR A 185 -19.46 7.02 17.66
C TYR A 185 -20.50 5.92 17.44
N SER A 186 -21.62 5.95 18.18
CA SER A 186 -22.59 4.86 18.13
C SER A 186 -23.21 4.70 16.73
N GLN A 187 -23.15 5.76 15.91
CA GLN A 187 -23.63 5.79 14.52
C GLN A 187 -22.56 5.40 13.48
N LEU A 188 -21.28 5.41 13.85
CA LEU A 188 -20.12 5.04 13.00
C LEU A 188 -19.66 3.59 13.21
N SER A 189 -20.37 2.85 14.06
CA SER A 189 -19.93 1.63 14.75
C SER A 189 -19.84 0.35 13.90
N VAL A 190 -19.86 0.43 12.58
CA VAL A 190 -19.73 -0.77 11.75
C VAL A 190 -18.25 -0.96 11.37
N PRO A 191 -17.57 -2.02 11.86
CA PRO A 191 -16.25 -2.38 11.35
C PRO A 191 -16.35 -2.54 9.84
N GLN A 192 -15.61 -1.72 9.12
CA GLN A 192 -15.51 -1.90 7.69
C GLN A 192 -14.33 -2.81 7.38
N GLN A 193 -14.67 -3.99 6.88
CA GLN A 193 -13.70 -4.92 6.34
C GLN A 193 -13.02 -4.29 5.11
N ASN A 194 -11.82 -4.74 4.80
CA ASN A 194 -11.09 -4.38 3.57
C ASN A 194 -10.59 -2.92 3.48
N THR A 195 -10.58 -2.16 4.59
CA THR A 195 -9.96 -0.81 4.62
C THR A 195 -8.46 -0.82 4.31
N HIS A 196 -7.76 -1.88 4.70
CA HIS A 196 -6.38 -2.16 4.29
C HIS A 196 -6.22 -2.27 2.75
N TRP A 197 -7.17 -2.92 2.06
CA TRP A 197 -7.18 -3.00 0.59
C TRP A 197 -7.47 -1.63 -0.06
N GLN A 198 -8.42 -0.87 0.48
CA GLN A 198 -8.67 0.51 0.04
C GLN A 198 -7.42 1.39 0.22
N THR A 199 -6.70 1.23 1.33
CA THR A 199 -5.45 1.94 1.60
C THR A 199 -4.38 1.55 0.59
N MET A 200 -4.26 0.28 0.24
CA MET A 200 -3.34 -0.21 -0.79
C MET A 200 -3.65 0.41 -2.17
N ARG A 201 -4.93 0.59 -2.49
CA ARG A 201 -5.33 1.28 -3.72
C ARG A 201 -4.88 2.74 -3.75
N GLN A 202 -4.97 3.46 -2.62
CA GLN A 202 -4.47 4.84 -2.52
C GLN A 202 -2.94 4.90 -2.64
N ILE A 203 -2.20 3.99 -1.98
CA ILE A 203 -0.73 3.90 -2.12
C ILE A 203 -0.33 3.68 -3.58
N THR A 204 -1.06 2.82 -4.28
CA THR A 204 -0.84 2.54 -5.70
C THR A 204 -1.07 3.80 -6.54
N TRP A 205 -2.10 4.58 -6.25
CA TRP A 205 -2.36 5.85 -6.93
C TRP A 205 -1.21 6.84 -6.72
N GLU A 206 -0.72 7.00 -5.48
CA GLU A 206 0.42 7.88 -5.18
C GLU A 206 1.68 7.47 -5.96
N LEU A 207 1.92 6.18 -6.10
CA LEU A 207 3.03 5.64 -6.90
C LEU A 207 2.84 5.92 -8.39
N ASP A 208 1.65 5.64 -8.93
CA ASP A 208 1.33 5.86 -10.34
C ASP A 208 1.41 7.34 -10.73
N TYR A 209 1.05 8.24 -9.80
CA TYR A 209 1.22 9.68 -9.98
C TYR A 209 2.69 10.05 -10.26
N VAL A 210 3.63 9.49 -9.50
CA VAL A 210 5.07 9.73 -9.72
C VAL A 210 5.53 9.11 -11.04
N ILE A 211 5.07 7.90 -11.36
CA ILE A 211 5.42 7.19 -12.60
C ILE A 211 4.95 7.99 -13.83
N LYS A 212 3.73 8.53 -13.81
CA LYS A 212 3.22 9.40 -14.88
C LYS A 212 4.05 10.66 -15.06
N ARG A 213 4.51 11.28 -13.96
CA ARG A 213 5.41 12.44 -14.01
C ARG A 213 6.78 12.13 -14.61
N LEU A 214 7.22 10.88 -14.53
CA LEU A 214 8.42 10.38 -15.19
C LEU A 214 8.21 10.08 -16.69
N GLY A 215 6.99 10.23 -17.21
CA GLY A 215 6.65 9.94 -18.61
C GLY A 215 6.46 8.44 -18.89
N LEU A 216 6.09 7.65 -17.87
CA LEU A 216 5.91 6.20 -17.94
C LEU A 216 4.46 5.78 -17.64
#